data_AF-A0A1G3FLQ3-F1
#
_entry.id   AF-A0A1G3FLQ3-F1
#
_cell.length_a   1.000
_cell.length_b   1.000
_cell.length_c   1.000
_cell.angle_alpha   90.00
_cell.angle_beta   90.00
_cell.angle_gamma   90.00
#
_symmetry.space_group_name_H-M   'P 1'
#
loop_
_entity.id
_entity.type
_entity.pdbx_description
1 polymer ?
#
loop_
_entity_poly.entity_id
_entity_poly.type
_entity_poly.pdbx_seq_one_letter_code
_entity_poly.pdbx_strand_id
1 'polypeptide(L)'
;MFRPAALACLALAATLGPALAQTVPAQIVPVPRLPGEMAPPLEPRRIPSHCIALAQGPTVRLHRAAFGDALAQDSIRLHYIGHASFALETAGGLTAVTDYTGFTGTRDFVPDVVTMNNAHSTHYTSRPDPRIPHVLPGWEQDSQPRTHELELGEMLVRNVPTDVRGMGGIRPHGNSIFIFEVAGLCVGHLGHLHHEPGPEDYAMLGRLDVVMVPVDGGYTMDVAVMADVIRRLRSSVIIPMHWFSYAGLER
;
A
#
# COMPACT_ATOMS: atom_id res chain seq x y z
N MET A 1 30.05 20.93 -39.73
CA MET A 1 30.58 20.03 -40.78
C MET A 1 30.92 18.72 -40.06
N PHE A 2 30.17 17.63 -40.13
CA PHE A 2 29.70 16.86 -41.28
C PHE A 2 28.38 16.13 -40.93
N ARG A 3 27.36 16.26 -41.80
CA ARG A 3 26.38 15.19 -42.15
C ARG A 3 26.86 14.65 -43.52
N PRO A 4 26.64 13.38 -43.94
CA PRO A 4 25.33 12.76 -44.26
C PRO A 4 25.30 11.25 -43.87
N ALA A 5 24.35 10.36 -44.16
CA ALA A 5 23.28 10.28 -45.15
C ALA A 5 22.12 9.39 -44.63
N ALA A 6 20.94 9.61 -45.20
CA ALA A 6 19.73 8.83 -45.00
C ALA A 6 19.78 7.51 -45.78
N LEU A 7 19.19 6.46 -45.21
CA LEU A 7 18.82 5.26 -45.94
C LEU A 7 17.31 5.04 -45.76
N ALA A 8 16.57 5.29 -46.83
CA ALA A 8 15.19 4.87 -46.99
C ALA A 8 15.15 3.36 -47.25
N CYS A 9 14.19 2.66 -46.65
CA CYS A 9 13.84 1.31 -47.09
C CYS A 9 12.33 1.11 -47.05
N LEU A 10 11.87 0.43 -48.10
CA LEU A 10 10.52 0.28 -48.62
C LEU A 10 9.49 -0.27 -47.62
N ALA A 11 8.26 0.20 -47.80
CA ALA A 11 7.05 -0.44 -47.31
C ALA A 11 6.76 -1.75 -48.08
N LEU A 12 6.34 -2.79 -47.36
CA LEU A 12 5.59 -3.91 -47.92
C LEU A 12 4.36 -4.14 -47.04
N ALA A 13 3.19 -3.84 -47.58
CA ALA A 13 1.90 -4.10 -46.95
C ALA A 13 1.52 -5.58 -47.19
N ALA A 14 1.24 -6.31 -46.11
CA ALA A 14 0.58 -7.61 -46.16
C ALA A 14 -0.73 -7.50 -45.38
N THR A 15 -1.84 -7.45 -46.10
CA THR A 15 -3.20 -7.47 -45.56
C THR A 15 -3.61 -8.90 -45.23
N LEU A 16 -3.74 -9.22 -43.94
CA LEU A 16 -4.44 -10.42 -43.46
C LEU A 16 -5.87 -10.02 -43.11
N GLY A 17 -6.83 -10.53 -43.88
CA GLY A 17 -8.25 -10.28 -43.70
C GLY A 17 -8.82 -10.92 -42.42
N PRO A 18 -9.88 -10.35 -41.84
CA PRO A 18 -10.52 -10.91 -40.65
C PRO A 18 -11.39 -12.11 -41.05
N ALA A 19 -11.17 -13.26 -40.42
CA ALA A 19 -12.12 -14.36 -40.41
C ALA A 19 -13.32 -13.98 -39.54
N LEU A 20 -14.51 -13.96 -40.16
CA LEU A 20 -15.79 -13.73 -39.51
C LEU A 20 -16.13 -14.92 -38.60
N ALA A 21 -15.99 -14.75 -37.29
CA ALA A 21 -16.65 -15.61 -36.31
C ALA A 21 -18.01 -14.99 -35.96
N GLN A 22 -19.09 -15.61 -36.44
CA GLN A 22 -20.45 -15.25 -36.06
C GLN A 22 -20.75 -15.80 -34.66
N THR A 23 -20.78 -14.93 -33.65
CA THR A 23 -21.36 -15.24 -32.35
C THR A 23 -22.85 -14.88 -32.36
N VAL A 24 -23.71 -15.88 -32.25
CA VAL A 24 -25.15 -15.73 -32.04
C VAL A 24 -25.37 -15.05 -30.67
N PRO A 25 -26.15 -13.95 -30.57
CA PRO A 25 -26.48 -13.36 -29.29
C PRO A 25 -27.51 -14.25 -28.58
N ALA A 26 -27.12 -14.84 -27.45
CA ALA A 26 -28.08 -15.39 -26.50
C ALA A 26 -28.87 -14.23 -25.88
N GLN A 27 -30.11 -14.05 -26.33
CA GLN A 27 -31.05 -13.14 -25.67
C GLN A 27 -31.46 -13.76 -24.33
N ILE A 28 -30.94 -13.20 -23.25
CA ILE A 28 -31.44 -13.46 -21.90
C ILE A 28 -32.79 -12.75 -21.80
N VAL A 29 -33.87 -13.53 -21.84
CA VAL A 29 -35.22 -13.03 -21.57
C VAL A 29 -35.31 -12.69 -20.08
N PRO A 30 -35.67 -11.44 -19.70
CA PRO A 30 -35.84 -11.11 -18.29
C PRO A 30 -37.06 -11.86 -17.73
N VAL A 31 -36.84 -12.69 -16.72
CA VAL A 31 -37.91 -13.28 -15.92
C VAL A 31 -38.57 -12.16 -15.12
N PRO A 32 -39.91 -12.02 -15.14
CA PRO A 32 -40.58 -10.98 -14.36
C PRO A 32 -40.39 -11.25 -12.86
N ARG A 33 -39.87 -10.25 -12.14
CA ARG A 33 -39.79 -10.26 -10.67
C ARG A 33 -41.18 -10.30 -10.07
N LEU A 34 -41.37 -11.18 -9.10
CA LEU A 34 -42.56 -11.17 -8.25
C LEU A 34 -42.53 -9.92 -7.34
N PRO A 35 -43.67 -9.27 -7.09
CA PRO A 35 -43.75 -8.14 -6.17
C PRO A 35 -43.49 -8.63 -4.73
N GLY A 36 -42.38 -8.20 -4.13
CA GLY A 36 -42.02 -8.55 -2.74
C GLY A 36 -40.51 -8.68 -2.46
N GLU A 37 -39.65 -8.70 -3.48
CA GLU A 37 -38.20 -8.71 -3.29
C GLU A 37 -37.69 -7.32 -2.88
N MET A 38 -37.46 -7.14 -1.58
CA MET A 38 -36.64 -6.04 -1.07
C MET A 38 -35.26 -6.14 -1.71
N ALA A 39 -34.82 -5.05 -2.35
CA ALA A 39 -33.46 -4.94 -2.84
C ALA A 39 -32.48 -5.17 -1.68
N PRO A 40 -31.41 -5.97 -1.86
CA PRO A 40 -30.39 -6.11 -0.85
C PRO A 40 -29.77 -4.73 -0.54
N PRO A 41 -29.32 -4.48 0.70
CA PRO A 41 -28.59 -3.27 1.02
C PRO A 41 -27.41 -3.11 0.06
N LEU A 42 -27.18 -1.89 -0.42
CA LEU A 42 -25.99 -1.55 -1.19
C LEU A 42 -24.79 -1.65 -0.24
N GLU A 43 -24.19 -2.83 -0.11
CA GLU A 43 -22.90 -2.96 0.53
C GLU A 43 -21.86 -2.20 -0.31
N PRO A 44 -21.04 -1.32 0.30
CA PRO A 44 -19.95 -0.68 -0.41
C PRO A 44 -19.02 -1.77 -0.97
N ARG A 45 -19.01 -1.92 -2.29
CA ARG A 45 -18.12 -2.86 -2.99
C ARG A 45 -16.74 -2.22 -3.10
N ARG A 46 -15.77 -2.65 -2.28
CA ARG A 46 -14.33 -2.42 -2.51
C ARG A 46 -13.98 -2.67 -3.97
N ILE A 47 -13.19 -1.78 -4.58
CA ILE A 47 -12.53 -2.05 -5.85
C ILE A 47 -11.43 -3.10 -5.59
N PRO A 48 -11.54 -4.32 -6.14
CA PRO A 48 -10.55 -5.37 -5.93
C PRO A 48 -9.17 -4.88 -6.37
N SER A 49 -8.13 -5.15 -5.57
CA SER A 49 -6.77 -4.83 -5.97
C SER A 49 -6.31 -5.75 -7.10
N HIS A 50 -5.59 -5.17 -8.07
CA HIS A 50 -4.92 -5.92 -9.12
C HIS A 50 -3.45 -6.13 -8.76
N CYS A 51 -3.14 -6.77 -7.62
CA CYS A 51 -1.74 -7.11 -7.31
C CYS A 51 -1.08 -7.97 -8.45
N ILE A 52 -1.86 -8.40 -9.46
CA ILE A 52 -1.45 -8.89 -10.79
C ILE A 52 -1.92 -7.94 -11.92
N ALA A 53 -1.19 -6.86 -12.24
CA ALA A 53 -1.22 -6.16 -13.55
C ALA A 53 -0.02 -5.18 -13.72
N LEU A 54 0.24 -4.75 -14.96
CA LEU A 54 1.47 -4.11 -15.45
C LEU A 54 1.52 -2.59 -15.20
N ALA A 55 2.63 -2.10 -14.65
CA ALA A 55 2.93 -0.67 -14.60
C ALA A 55 3.60 -0.21 -15.91
N GLN A 56 3.11 0.89 -16.50
CA GLN A 56 3.77 1.57 -17.62
C GLN A 56 4.31 2.94 -17.19
N GLY A 57 5.64 3.07 -17.25
CA GLY A 57 6.41 4.31 -17.52
C GLY A 57 6.31 5.50 -16.53
N PRO A 58 7.43 6.18 -16.21
CA PRO A 58 7.39 7.30 -15.28
C PRO A 58 6.82 8.56 -15.96
N THR A 59 5.71 9.08 -15.43
CA THR A 59 5.34 10.50 -15.58
C THR A 59 5.44 11.15 -14.21
N VAL A 60 6.46 11.99 -14.00
CA VAL A 60 6.57 12.81 -12.79
C VAL A 60 5.53 13.92 -12.89
N ARG A 61 4.34 13.70 -12.33
CA ARG A 61 3.30 14.71 -12.16
C ARG A 61 3.34 15.22 -10.71
N LEU A 62 3.52 16.53 -10.55
CA LEU A 62 3.46 17.19 -9.25
C LEU A 62 1.97 17.39 -8.91
N HIS A 63 1.42 16.56 -8.03
CA HIS A 63 0.03 16.66 -7.57
C HIS A 63 -0.04 17.49 -6.28
N ARG A 64 -0.72 18.65 -6.33
CA ARG A 64 -1.04 19.41 -5.11
C ARG A 64 -2.13 18.66 -4.35
N ALA A 65 -1.79 18.01 -3.24
CA ALA A 65 -2.76 17.40 -2.34
C ALA A 65 -3.38 18.49 -1.44
N ALA A 66 -4.70 18.67 -1.48
CA ALA A 66 -5.46 19.32 -0.42
C ALA A 66 -6.13 18.24 0.44
N PHE A 67 -5.96 18.34 1.76
CA PHE A 67 -6.56 17.43 2.73
C PHE A 67 -8.03 17.82 2.95
N GLY A 68 -8.96 16.90 2.73
CA GLY A 68 -10.41 17.11 2.90
C GLY A 68 -11.22 17.31 1.60
N ASP A 69 -10.59 17.34 0.43
CA ASP A 69 -11.34 17.32 -0.85
C ASP A 69 -11.98 15.93 -1.07
N ALA A 70 -13.09 15.87 -1.81
CA ALA A 70 -13.68 14.59 -2.19
C ALA A 70 -12.69 13.79 -3.06
N LEU A 71 -12.57 12.49 -2.79
CA LEU A 71 -11.74 11.57 -3.56
C LEU A 71 -12.60 10.77 -4.56
N ALA A 72 -12.03 10.46 -5.72
CA ALA A 72 -12.60 9.45 -6.60
C ALA A 72 -12.49 8.06 -5.95
N GLN A 73 -13.42 7.16 -6.27
CA GLN A 73 -13.50 5.82 -5.65
C GLN A 73 -12.25 4.95 -5.89
N ASP A 74 -11.52 5.21 -6.98
CA ASP A 74 -10.27 4.57 -7.37
C ASP A 74 -9.02 5.33 -6.88
N SER A 75 -9.20 6.25 -5.93
CA SER A 75 -8.13 7.06 -5.37
C SER A 75 -8.04 6.90 -3.86
N ILE A 76 -6.81 6.98 -3.35
CA ILE A 76 -6.53 7.14 -1.92
C ILE A 76 -5.78 8.44 -1.70
N ARG A 77 -5.98 9.05 -0.53
CA ARG A 77 -5.13 10.13 -0.06
C ARG A 77 -4.13 9.59 0.95
N LEU A 78 -2.86 9.93 0.74
CA LEU A 78 -1.79 9.74 1.71
C LEU A 78 -1.39 11.11 2.26
N HIS A 79 -1.43 11.24 3.58
CA HIS A 79 -1.00 12.44 4.29
C HIS A 79 0.13 12.08 5.26
N TYR A 80 1.30 12.68 5.06
CA TYR A 80 2.43 12.51 5.95
C TYR A 80 2.21 13.29 7.25
N ILE A 81 2.17 12.59 8.38
CA ILE A 81 2.04 13.20 9.70
C ILE A 81 3.43 13.55 10.23
N GLY A 82 4.36 12.60 10.16
CA GLY A 82 5.73 12.78 10.62
C GLY A 82 6.45 11.47 10.85
N HIS A 83 7.77 11.49 10.73
CA HIS A 83 8.64 10.33 10.92
C HIS A 83 8.26 9.12 10.05
N ALA A 84 7.54 8.14 10.61
CA ALA A 84 7.01 6.96 9.92
C ALA A 84 5.46 6.92 9.89
N SER A 85 4.78 7.93 10.43
CA SER A 85 3.32 7.97 10.50
C SER A 85 2.71 8.66 9.29
N PHE A 86 1.81 7.94 8.62
CA PHE A 86 1.00 8.41 7.50
C PHE A 86 -0.47 8.14 7.78
N ALA A 87 -1.32 9.10 7.46
CA ALA A 87 -2.77 8.91 7.38
C ALA A 87 -3.15 8.50 5.95
N LEU A 88 -3.94 7.44 5.84
CA LEU A 88 -4.61 6.99 4.63
C LEU A 88 -6.08 7.38 4.76
N GLU A 89 -6.67 7.90 3.69
CA GLU A 89 -8.10 8.25 3.61
C GLU A 89 -8.68 7.71 2.31
N THR A 90 -9.80 7.00 2.42
CA THR A 90 -10.57 6.46 1.29
C THR A 90 -11.60 7.47 0.79
N ALA A 91 -12.21 7.19 -0.37
CA ALA A 91 -13.30 8.00 -0.89
C ALA A 91 -14.57 8.00 -0.02
N GLY A 92 -14.84 6.92 0.73
CA GLY A 92 -15.94 6.88 1.70
C GLY A 92 -15.61 7.51 3.05
N GLY A 93 -14.39 8.01 3.23
CA GLY A 93 -13.96 8.67 4.47
C GLY A 93 -13.41 7.73 5.54
N LEU A 94 -13.23 6.43 5.24
CA LEU A 94 -12.52 5.50 6.11
C LEU A 94 -11.06 5.94 6.22
N THR A 95 -10.52 5.91 7.44
CA THR A 95 -9.16 6.38 7.72
C THR A 95 -8.31 5.37 8.47
N ALA A 96 -7.03 5.30 8.09
CA ALA A 96 -6.03 4.50 8.79
C ALA A 96 -4.78 5.34 9.08
N VAL A 97 -4.14 5.14 10.24
CA VAL A 97 -2.86 5.76 10.58
C VAL A 97 -1.81 4.69 10.84
N THR A 98 -0.69 4.80 10.14
CA THR A 98 0.47 3.91 10.30
C THR A 98 1.39 4.37 11.42
N ASP A 99 2.11 3.42 12.03
CA ASP A 99 3.06 3.65 13.13
C ASP A 99 2.55 4.66 14.16
N TYR A 100 1.35 4.41 14.67
CA TYR A 100 0.61 5.37 15.47
C TYR A 100 1.25 5.59 16.86
N THR A 101 1.71 6.81 17.11
CA THR A 101 2.39 7.21 18.35
C THR A 101 1.46 7.84 19.39
N GLY A 102 0.15 7.87 19.14
CA GLY A 102 -0.78 8.70 19.92
C GLY A 102 -0.94 10.11 19.35
N PHE A 103 -0.22 10.46 18.27
CA PHE A 103 -0.23 11.78 17.66
C PHE A 103 -0.71 11.73 16.20
N THR A 104 -1.69 12.56 15.86
CA THR A 104 -2.21 12.73 14.49
C THR A 104 -2.10 14.18 13.97
N GLY A 105 -1.41 15.06 14.71
CA GLY A 105 -1.32 16.49 14.39
C GLY A 105 -2.02 17.39 15.41
N THR A 106 -2.42 18.58 14.97
CA THR A 106 -3.03 19.62 15.82
C THR A 106 -4.57 19.60 15.84
N ARG A 107 -5.20 18.81 14.96
CA ARG A 107 -6.66 18.65 14.92
C ARG A 107 -7.08 17.45 15.77
N ASP A 108 -8.27 17.50 16.37
CA ASP A 108 -8.91 16.31 16.95
C ASP A 108 -9.37 15.39 15.82
N PHE A 109 -8.46 14.50 15.41
CA PHE A 109 -8.68 13.50 14.38
C PHE A 109 -8.43 12.12 14.98
N VAL A 110 -9.50 11.31 15.03
CA VAL A 110 -9.48 9.92 15.46
C VAL A 110 -9.61 9.05 14.22
N PRO A 111 -8.60 8.24 13.88
CA PRO A 111 -8.71 7.32 12.76
C PRO A 111 -9.54 6.09 13.12
N ASP A 112 -10.10 5.43 12.10
CA ASP A 112 -10.82 4.16 12.27
C ASP A 112 -9.86 3.01 12.57
N VAL A 113 -8.66 3.05 11.98
CA VAL A 113 -7.63 2.03 12.14
C VAL A 113 -6.31 2.65 12.51
N VAL A 114 -5.58 2.02 13.43
CA VAL A 114 -4.16 2.30 13.65
C VAL A 114 -3.34 1.03 13.57
N THR A 115 -2.20 1.12 12.88
CA THR A 115 -1.16 0.10 12.93
C THR A 115 0.02 0.63 13.74
N MET A 116 0.72 -0.26 14.42
CA MET A 116 1.88 0.11 15.24
C MET A 116 2.94 -0.97 15.15
N ASN A 117 4.22 -0.60 15.27
CA ASN A 117 5.28 -1.57 15.51
C ASN A 117 6.04 -1.21 16.80
N ASN A 118 6.70 -2.19 17.42
CA ASN A 118 7.40 -2.00 18.69
C ASN A 118 8.92 -2.12 18.52
N ALA A 119 9.45 -1.62 17.40
CA ALA A 119 10.87 -1.49 17.22
C ALA A 119 11.44 -0.44 18.17
N HIS A 120 10.78 0.72 18.24
CA HIS A 120 11.16 1.86 19.07
C HIS A 120 9.93 2.68 19.51
N SER A 121 10.06 3.47 20.58
CA SER A 121 8.96 4.28 21.15
C SER A 121 8.39 5.34 20.20
N THR A 122 9.06 5.58 19.08
CA THR A 122 8.63 6.50 18.01
C THR A 122 7.65 5.86 17.01
N HIS A 123 7.20 4.61 17.24
CA HIS A 123 6.34 3.84 16.32
C HIS A 123 5.06 3.29 16.93
N TYR A 124 4.84 3.52 18.23
CA TYR A 124 3.66 3.03 18.93
C TYR A 124 3.32 3.92 20.14
N THR A 125 2.12 3.72 20.68
CA THR A 125 1.74 4.17 22.01
C THR A 125 1.23 2.99 22.84
N SER A 126 1.52 3.00 24.14
CA SER A 126 0.91 2.05 25.09
C SER A 126 -0.50 2.46 25.52
N ARG A 127 -0.96 3.64 25.10
CA ARG A 127 -2.26 4.23 25.44
C ARG A 127 -2.89 4.80 24.16
N PRO A 128 -3.37 3.95 23.24
CA PRO A 128 -4.11 4.43 22.09
C PRO A 128 -5.37 5.16 22.54
N ASP A 129 -5.84 6.13 21.74
CA ASP A 129 -7.11 6.80 22.01
C ASP A 129 -8.24 5.75 22.05
N PRO A 130 -9.02 5.66 23.14
CA PRO A 130 -10.04 4.63 23.30
C PRO A 130 -11.21 4.76 22.30
N ARG A 131 -11.31 5.87 21.58
CA ARG A 131 -12.28 6.07 20.49
C ARG A 131 -11.90 5.32 19.21
N ILE A 132 -10.64 4.91 19.06
CA ILE A 132 -10.17 4.17 17.87
C ILE A 132 -10.75 2.75 17.91
N PRO A 133 -11.57 2.35 16.94
CA PRO A 133 -12.22 1.05 16.96
C PRO A 133 -11.24 -0.10 16.65
N HIS A 134 -10.23 0.13 15.81
CA HIS A 134 -9.31 -0.92 15.38
C HIS A 134 -7.85 -0.55 15.66
N VAL A 135 -7.31 -1.10 16.76
CA VAL A 135 -5.90 -0.98 17.12
C VAL A 135 -5.18 -2.27 16.74
N LEU A 136 -4.19 -2.17 15.85
CA LEU A 136 -3.46 -3.32 15.30
C LEU A 136 -1.98 -3.27 15.71
N PRO A 137 -1.62 -3.83 16.88
CA PRO A 137 -0.22 -4.01 17.26
C PRO A 137 0.48 -4.93 16.27
N GLY A 138 1.67 -4.57 15.80
CA GLY A 138 2.47 -5.32 14.84
C GLY A 138 3.58 -6.14 15.50
N TRP A 139 3.47 -6.43 16.80
CA TRP A 139 4.46 -7.21 17.53
C TRP A 139 3.83 -8.38 18.27
N GLU A 140 4.69 -9.32 18.67
CA GLU A 140 4.29 -10.53 19.36
C GLU A 140 3.41 -10.29 20.59
N GLN A 141 2.46 -11.20 20.80
CA GLN A 141 1.76 -11.38 22.07
C GLN A 141 1.99 -12.82 22.52
N ASP A 142 2.36 -13.01 23.78
CA ASP A 142 2.60 -14.33 24.37
C ASP A 142 3.62 -15.19 23.57
N SER A 143 4.68 -14.53 23.08
CA SER A 143 5.74 -15.13 22.24
C SER A 143 5.25 -15.73 20.91
N GLN A 144 4.10 -15.27 20.40
CA GLN A 144 3.59 -15.66 19.09
C GLN A 144 3.52 -14.44 18.16
N PRO A 145 3.86 -14.60 16.87
CA PRO A 145 3.67 -13.55 15.88
C PRO A 145 2.20 -13.15 15.83
N ARG A 146 1.95 -11.84 15.85
CA ARG A 146 0.60 -11.33 15.74
C ARG A 146 0.26 -11.10 14.27
N THR A 147 -0.72 -11.84 13.78
CA THR A 147 -1.27 -11.69 12.43
C THR A 147 -2.60 -10.96 12.47
N HIS A 148 -2.86 -10.18 11.43
CA HIS A 148 -4.06 -9.37 11.23
C HIS A 148 -4.56 -9.58 9.81
N GLU A 149 -5.87 -9.68 9.69
CA GLU A 149 -6.62 -9.61 8.44
C GLU A 149 -7.96 -8.96 8.78
N LEU A 150 -8.04 -7.64 8.60
CA LEU A 150 -9.17 -6.81 8.99
C LEU A 150 -9.83 -6.23 7.74
N GLU A 151 -11.05 -6.68 7.44
CA GLU A 151 -11.88 -6.18 6.34
C GLU A 151 -12.84 -5.09 6.85
N LEU A 152 -12.83 -3.93 6.17
CA LEU A 152 -13.61 -2.74 6.56
C LEU A 152 -14.52 -2.26 5.42
N GLY A 153 -14.75 -3.10 4.41
CA GLY A 153 -15.63 -2.80 3.28
C GLY A 153 -14.95 -1.99 2.18
N GLU A 154 -14.17 -0.95 2.51
CA GLU A 154 -13.39 -0.17 1.54
C GLU A 154 -11.89 -0.50 1.54
N MET A 155 -11.43 -1.11 2.64
CA MET A 155 -10.03 -1.40 2.90
C MET A 155 -9.88 -2.75 3.61
N LEU A 156 -8.95 -3.55 3.12
CA LEU A 156 -8.43 -4.71 3.83
C LEU A 156 -7.08 -4.35 4.45
N VAL A 157 -6.89 -4.57 5.75
CA VAL A 157 -5.62 -4.37 6.44
C VAL A 157 -5.07 -5.72 6.88
N ARG A 158 -3.90 -6.09 6.36
CA ARG A 158 -3.20 -7.33 6.75
C ARG A 158 -1.74 -7.05 7.09
N ASN A 159 -1.06 -7.99 7.73
CA ASN A 159 0.36 -7.81 8.04
C ASN A 159 1.20 -9.08 7.82
N VAL A 160 2.50 -8.84 7.67
CA VAL A 160 3.56 -9.85 7.71
C VAL A 160 4.50 -9.50 8.85
N PRO A 161 4.50 -10.29 9.95
CA PRO A 161 5.42 -10.09 11.07
C PRO A 161 6.88 -10.23 10.63
N THR A 162 7.74 -9.35 11.13
CA THR A 162 9.18 -9.35 10.85
C THR A 162 9.97 -9.05 12.10
N ASP A 163 11.25 -9.39 12.07
CA ASP A 163 12.11 -9.25 13.23
C ASP A 163 12.75 -7.86 13.25
N VAL A 164 13.10 -7.43 14.47
CA VAL A 164 13.91 -6.23 14.69
C VAL A 164 15.21 -6.61 15.37
N ARG A 165 16.18 -5.70 15.34
CA ARG A 165 17.43 -5.80 16.08
C ARG A 165 17.36 -4.84 17.26
N GLY A 166 17.80 -5.29 18.42
CA GLY A 166 18.04 -4.45 19.59
C GLY A 166 19.46 -4.64 20.12
N MET A 167 19.78 -3.97 21.23
CA MET A 167 21.10 -4.08 21.87
C MET A 167 21.47 -5.52 22.27
N GLY A 168 20.49 -6.39 22.52
CA GLY A 168 20.67 -7.79 22.89
C GLY A 168 20.63 -8.79 21.73
N GLY A 169 20.61 -8.33 20.48
CA GLY A 169 20.49 -9.19 19.30
C GLY A 169 19.13 -9.08 18.60
N ILE A 170 18.71 -10.15 17.92
CA ILE A 170 17.44 -10.21 17.21
C ILE A 170 16.29 -10.32 18.22
N ARG A 171 15.26 -9.49 18.03
CA ARG A 171 13.98 -9.56 18.70
C ARG A 171 12.94 -10.07 17.70
N PRO A 172 12.50 -11.33 17.83
CA PRO A 172 11.51 -11.90 16.94
C PRO A 172 10.23 -11.07 16.93
N HIS A 173 9.63 -10.93 15.76
CA HIS A 173 8.29 -10.34 15.59
C HIS A 173 8.12 -8.99 16.32
N GLY A 174 9.16 -8.15 16.32
CA GLY A 174 9.10 -6.80 16.89
C GLY A 174 8.54 -5.76 15.92
N ASN A 175 8.43 -6.13 14.64
CA ASN A 175 7.90 -5.31 13.56
C ASN A 175 6.83 -6.08 12.79
N SER A 176 6.01 -5.34 12.05
CA SER A 176 5.12 -5.90 11.05
C SER A 176 5.12 -4.99 9.83
N ILE A 177 5.28 -5.60 8.66
CA ILE A 177 4.97 -4.93 7.41
C ILE A 177 3.45 -4.95 7.28
N PHE A 178 2.81 -3.79 7.25
CA PHE A 178 1.36 -3.69 7.06
C PHE A 178 1.04 -3.42 5.59
N ILE A 179 0.01 -4.10 5.09
CA ILE A 179 -0.51 -3.93 3.74
C ILE A 179 -1.94 -3.44 3.84
N PHE A 180 -2.20 -2.31 3.19
CA PHE A 180 -3.51 -1.71 3.03
C PHE A 180 -3.96 -1.92 1.59
N GLU A 181 -5.01 -2.70 1.45
CA GLU A 181 -5.57 -3.12 0.18
C GLU A 181 -6.84 -2.29 -0.09
N VAL A 182 -6.70 -1.24 -0.89
CA VAL A 182 -7.67 -0.13 -0.95
C VAL A 182 -7.66 0.55 -2.32
N ALA A 183 -8.83 0.93 -2.82
CA ALA A 183 -9.01 1.61 -4.11
C ALA A 183 -8.29 0.92 -5.29
N GLY A 184 -8.26 -0.42 -5.29
CA GLY A 184 -7.56 -1.19 -6.32
C GLY A 184 -6.03 -1.28 -6.16
N LEU A 185 -5.45 -0.68 -5.11
CA LEU A 185 -4.01 -0.63 -4.85
C LEU A 185 -3.59 -1.51 -3.67
N CYS A 186 -2.36 -2.00 -3.72
CA CYS A 186 -1.69 -2.72 -2.63
C CYS A 186 -0.65 -1.77 -2.00
N VAL A 187 -0.97 -1.12 -0.87
CA VAL A 187 -0.12 -0.11 -0.22
C VAL A 187 0.62 -0.72 0.96
N GLY A 188 1.94 -0.77 0.91
CA GLY A 188 2.76 -1.34 1.98
C GLY A 188 3.39 -0.27 2.87
N HIS A 189 3.38 -0.51 4.18
CA HIS A 189 4.18 0.20 5.16
C HIS A 189 5.18 -0.78 5.78
N LEU A 190 6.47 -0.58 5.52
CA LEU A 190 7.50 -1.54 5.94
C LEU A 190 7.81 -1.48 7.45
N GLY A 191 7.21 -0.54 8.18
CA GLY A 191 7.51 -0.29 9.58
C GLY A 191 8.99 0.03 9.77
N HIS A 192 9.57 -0.62 10.75
CA HIS A 192 10.98 -0.50 11.08
C HIS A 192 11.72 -1.77 10.63
N LEU A 193 11.72 -2.04 9.32
CA LEU A 193 12.29 -3.27 8.74
C LEU A 193 13.83 -3.32 8.88
N HIS A 194 14.35 -4.38 9.50
CA HIS A 194 15.78 -4.51 9.77
C HIS A 194 16.49 -5.47 8.83
N HIS A 195 15.81 -6.51 8.34
CA HIS A 195 16.39 -7.57 7.53
C HIS A 195 15.63 -7.71 6.21
N GLU A 196 16.29 -8.27 5.21
CA GLU A 196 15.60 -8.65 3.99
C GLU A 196 14.50 -9.69 4.32
N PRO A 197 13.25 -9.52 3.83
CA PRO A 197 12.20 -10.51 4.01
C PRO A 197 12.60 -11.88 3.43
N GLY A 198 12.11 -12.96 4.05
CA GLY A 198 12.31 -14.31 3.53
C GLY A 198 11.45 -14.59 2.28
N PRO A 199 11.70 -15.69 1.55
CA PRO A 199 10.85 -16.10 0.42
C PRO A 199 9.36 -16.25 0.79
N GLU A 200 9.08 -16.77 1.98
CA GLU A 200 7.71 -16.90 2.51
C GLU A 200 7.08 -15.53 2.79
N ASP A 201 7.83 -14.62 3.41
CA ASP A 201 7.39 -13.24 3.64
C ASP A 201 7.08 -12.55 2.32
N TYR A 202 7.96 -12.65 1.32
CA TYR A 202 7.69 -12.08 -0.01
C TYR A 202 6.46 -12.68 -0.68
N ALA A 203 6.18 -13.97 -0.47
CA ALA A 203 4.96 -14.59 -0.98
C ALA A 203 3.71 -14.04 -0.28
N MET A 204 3.77 -13.82 1.03
CA MET A 204 2.69 -13.21 1.81
C MET A 204 2.50 -11.72 1.51
N LEU A 205 3.59 -10.98 1.31
CA LEU A 205 3.55 -9.56 0.92
C LEU A 205 2.91 -9.39 -0.45
N GLY A 206 3.38 -10.19 -1.41
CA GLY A 206 3.04 -10.04 -2.82
C GLY A 206 3.66 -8.78 -3.42
N ARG A 207 2.97 -8.22 -4.43
CA ARG A 207 3.33 -6.93 -5.02
C ARG A 207 2.78 -5.80 -4.15
N LEU A 208 3.55 -4.73 -4.02
CA LEU A 208 3.09 -3.47 -3.43
C LEU A 208 3.17 -2.38 -4.49
N ASP A 209 2.08 -1.68 -4.78
CA ASP A 209 2.03 -0.60 -5.77
C ASP A 209 2.68 0.69 -5.24
N VAL A 210 2.36 0.99 -3.97
CA VAL A 210 2.92 2.10 -3.19
C VAL A 210 3.58 1.53 -1.95
N VAL A 211 4.82 1.91 -1.67
CA VAL A 211 5.53 1.44 -0.48
C VAL A 211 6.13 2.60 0.31
N MET A 212 5.85 2.64 1.60
CA MET A 212 6.48 3.53 2.58
C MET A 212 7.66 2.82 3.20
N VAL A 213 8.86 3.40 3.05
CA VAL A 213 10.13 2.69 3.25
C VAL A 213 11.05 3.46 4.18
N PRO A 214 11.60 2.85 5.25
CA PRO A 214 12.58 3.53 6.08
C PRO A 214 13.92 3.69 5.34
N VAL A 215 14.54 4.87 5.43
CA VAL A 215 15.79 5.21 4.72
C VAL A 215 16.88 5.82 5.62
N ASP A 216 16.86 5.57 6.92
CA ASP A 216 17.94 6.04 7.82
C ASP A 216 19.27 5.29 7.62
N GLY A 217 19.24 4.07 7.08
CA GLY A 217 20.44 3.30 6.75
C GLY A 217 21.27 2.80 7.93
N GLY A 218 20.75 2.84 9.16
CA GLY A 218 21.50 2.45 10.36
C GLY A 218 20.66 1.81 11.46
N TYR A 219 19.63 2.52 11.93
CA TYR A 219 18.63 1.95 12.85
C TYR A 219 17.81 0.88 12.15
N THR A 220 17.46 1.08 10.88
CA THR A 220 16.76 0.10 10.04
C THR A 220 17.77 -0.67 9.18
N MET A 221 17.34 -1.15 8.01
CA MET A 221 18.19 -1.83 7.04
C MET A 221 19.12 -0.85 6.31
N ASP A 222 20.25 -1.35 5.84
CA ASP A 222 21.07 -0.63 4.87
C ASP A 222 20.27 -0.25 3.62
N VAL A 223 20.50 0.97 3.11
CA VAL A 223 19.71 1.55 2.01
C VAL A 223 19.89 0.77 0.70
N ALA A 224 21.08 0.19 0.44
CA ALA A 224 21.31 -0.59 -0.77
C ALA A 224 20.53 -1.91 -0.73
N VAL A 225 20.51 -2.58 0.43
CA VAL A 225 19.69 -3.80 0.62
C VAL A 225 18.20 -3.45 0.54
N MET A 226 17.79 -2.30 1.11
CA MET A 226 16.41 -1.84 0.99
C MET A 226 16.00 -1.58 -0.46
N ALA A 227 16.91 -1.04 -1.29
CA ALA A 227 16.66 -0.88 -2.72
C ALA A 227 16.39 -2.23 -3.42
N ASP A 228 17.07 -3.30 -3.02
CA ASP A 228 16.81 -4.65 -3.54
C ASP A 228 15.46 -5.20 -3.09
N VAL A 229 15.07 -4.96 -1.83
CA VAL A 229 13.73 -5.28 -1.32
C VAL A 229 12.65 -4.59 -2.16
N ILE A 230 12.77 -3.29 -2.39
CA ILE A 230 11.81 -2.51 -3.19
C ILE A 230 11.73 -3.04 -4.62
N ARG A 231 12.88 -3.33 -5.27
CA ARG A 231 12.92 -3.91 -6.62
C ARG A 231 12.17 -5.23 -6.68
N ARG A 232 12.32 -6.07 -5.66
CA ARG A 232 11.64 -7.37 -5.56
C ARG A 232 10.13 -7.21 -5.35
N LEU A 233 9.70 -6.22 -4.59
CA LEU A 233 8.28 -5.87 -4.36
C LEU A 233 7.58 -5.25 -5.58
N ARG A 234 8.35 -4.82 -6.59
CA ARG A 234 7.88 -4.23 -7.85
C ARG A 234 7.00 -2.98 -7.67
N SER A 235 7.37 -2.13 -6.72
CA SER A 235 6.63 -0.91 -6.42
C SER A 235 6.81 0.18 -7.46
N SER A 236 5.69 0.86 -7.77
CA SER A 236 5.65 1.96 -8.73
C SER A 236 5.87 3.30 -8.05
N VAL A 237 5.41 3.43 -6.80
CA VAL A 237 5.60 4.62 -5.96
C VAL A 237 6.34 4.22 -4.69
N ILE A 238 7.43 4.93 -4.40
CA ILE A 238 8.26 4.72 -3.23
C ILE A 238 8.24 6.01 -2.42
N ILE A 239 7.81 5.92 -1.16
CA ILE A 239 7.72 7.06 -0.26
C ILE A 239 8.73 6.84 0.86
N PRO A 240 9.86 7.58 0.87
CA PRO A 240 10.83 7.45 1.95
C PRO A 240 10.24 7.98 3.27
N MET A 241 10.53 7.28 4.36
CA MET A 241 10.17 7.62 5.73
C MET A 241 11.33 7.34 6.67
N HIS A 242 11.14 7.57 7.97
CA HIS A 242 12.15 7.28 9.00
C HIS A 242 13.53 7.87 8.64
N TRP A 243 13.56 9.14 8.26
CA TRP A 243 14.80 9.89 8.00
C TRP A 243 14.94 11.01 9.02
N PHE A 244 16.17 11.26 9.47
CA PHE A 244 16.47 12.23 10.52
C PHE A 244 17.08 13.54 9.98
N SER A 245 17.47 13.55 8.71
CA SER A 245 18.01 14.72 8.02
C SER A 245 17.85 14.58 6.51
N TYR A 246 17.87 15.72 5.80
CA TYR A 246 17.86 15.73 4.34
C TYR A 246 19.02 14.93 3.71
N ALA A 247 20.16 14.83 4.39
CA ALA A 247 21.30 14.03 3.92
C ALA A 247 20.99 12.53 3.80
N GLY A 248 19.98 12.02 4.51
CA GLY A 248 19.49 10.65 4.34
C GLY A 248 18.57 10.46 3.13
N LEU A 249 17.97 11.55 2.61
CA LEU A 249 17.06 11.52 1.46
C LEU A 249 17.79 11.64 0.11
N GLU A 250 19.01 12.16 0.09
CA GLU A 250 19.80 12.39 -1.14
C GLU A 250 20.64 11.17 -1.58
N ARG A 251 20.55 10.04 -0.87
CA ARG A 251 21.31 8.80 -1.14
C ARG A 251 20.43 7.77 -1.82
#